data_AF-A0A953EPV3-F1
#
_entry.id   AF-A0A953EPV3-F1
#
_cell.length_a   1.000
_cell.length_b   1.000
_cell.length_c   1.000
_cell.angle_alpha   90.00
_cell.angle_beta   90.00
_cell.angle_gamma   90.00
#
_symmetry.space_group_name_H-M   'P 1'
#
loop_
_entity.id
_entity.type
_entity.pdbx_description
1 polymer ?
#
loop_
_entity_poly.entity_id
_entity_poly.type
_entity_poly.pdbx_seq_one_letter_code
_entity_poly.pdbx_strand_id
1 'polypeptide(L)'
;MKFGVPELEDLPDVSGKSVLVRVDFNVPIKDGVITDDLRIRAALPTLEWLTSRGAKVTCCTHLGRPKGAPDPQYSVAPVRARLAELAPGVELLENLRFNPGETANDDAFVAELIAGHDLYVNDAFGASHRAHASIVGPPKHLPSAAGRLLAKEVEVLLGVRSDPARPFVAITGGSKVSDKLGVIEALLSIA
;
A
#
# COMPACT_ATOMS: atom_id res chain seq x y z
N MET A 1 -3.35 5.65 22.87
CA MET A 1 -2.00 5.33 22.34
C MET A 1 -2.07 5.48 20.84
N LYS A 2 -1.19 6.27 20.20
CA LYS A 2 -1.01 6.20 18.74
C LYS A 2 -0.43 4.82 18.43
N PHE A 3 -1.06 4.06 17.53
CA PHE A 3 -0.78 2.63 17.28
C PHE A 3 0.51 2.36 16.48
N GLY A 4 1.63 2.92 16.94
CA GLY A 4 2.99 2.43 16.63
C GLY A 4 3.56 2.76 15.25
N VAL A 5 2.84 3.48 14.38
CA VAL A 5 3.37 3.96 13.09
C VAL A 5 3.18 5.48 12.98
N PRO A 6 4.13 6.23 12.37
CA PRO A 6 3.90 7.64 12.05
C PRO A 6 2.70 7.77 11.11
N GLU A 7 1.79 8.71 11.40
CA GLU A 7 0.64 9.02 10.54
C GLU A 7 0.93 10.23 9.64
N LEU A 8 0.02 10.56 8.72
CA LEU A 8 0.20 11.71 7.81
C LEU A 8 0.43 13.02 8.57
N GLU A 9 -0.22 13.18 9.72
CA GLU A 9 -0.06 14.34 10.62
C GLU A 9 1.35 14.44 11.25
N ASP A 10 2.11 13.34 11.27
CA ASP A 10 3.47 13.30 11.82
C ASP A 10 4.54 13.63 10.75
N LEU A 11 4.14 13.82 9.49
CA LEU A 11 5.05 14.29 8.43
C LEU A 11 5.42 15.77 8.61
N PRO A 12 6.58 16.20 8.07
CA PRO A 12 6.84 17.61 7.79
C PRO A 12 5.74 18.22 6.88
N ASP A 13 5.69 19.55 6.81
CA ASP A 13 4.76 20.24 5.91
C ASP A 13 4.91 19.71 4.46
N VAL A 14 3.78 19.25 3.91
CA VAL A 14 3.69 18.61 2.61
C VAL A 14 3.46 19.62 1.48
N SER A 15 3.21 20.89 1.80
CA SER A 15 2.90 21.90 0.79
C SER A 15 4.07 22.11 -0.19
N GLY A 16 3.79 21.94 -1.49
CA GLY A 16 4.79 22.04 -2.56
C GLY A 16 5.78 20.87 -2.65
N LYS A 17 5.68 19.86 -1.76
CA LYS A 17 6.56 18.70 -1.71
C LYS A 17 6.15 17.62 -2.71
N SER A 18 7.13 16.91 -3.26
CA SER A 18 6.91 15.70 -4.05
C SER A 18 6.79 14.49 -3.13
N VAL A 19 5.67 13.78 -3.18
CA VAL A 19 5.34 12.68 -2.27
C VAL A 19 5.15 11.39 -3.06
N LEU A 20 5.98 10.39 -2.76
CA LEU A 20 5.82 9.04 -3.30
C LEU A 20 4.81 8.27 -2.42
N VAL A 21 3.75 7.74 -3.02
CA VAL A 21 2.71 6.99 -2.29
C VAL A 21 2.65 5.56 -2.77
N ARG A 22 3.00 4.61 -1.90
CA ARG A 22 2.85 3.17 -2.18
C ARG A 22 1.41 2.74 -1.91
N VAL A 23 0.69 2.35 -2.96
CA VAL A 23 -0.74 1.95 -2.91
C VAL A 23 -0.93 0.53 -3.39
N ASP A 24 -1.97 -0.18 -2.92
CA ASP A 24 -2.30 -1.52 -3.43
C ASP A 24 -3.36 -1.45 -4.54
N PHE A 25 -2.97 -1.06 -5.76
CA PHE A 25 -3.86 -1.08 -6.93
C PHE A 25 -3.83 -2.40 -7.71
N ASN A 26 -3.55 -3.52 -7.04
CA ASN A 26 -3.67 -4.83 -7.66
C ASN A 26 -5.17 -5.21 -7.80
N VAL A 27 -5.84 -4.62 -8.80
CA VAL A 27 -7.26 -4.78 -9.11
C VAL A 27 -7.49 -5.86 -10.18
N PRO A 28 -8.66 -6.51 -10.19
CA PRO A 28 -9.01 -7.44 -11.27
C PRO A 28 -9.24 -6.68 -12.58
N ILE A 29 -8.55 -7.12 -13.63
CA ILE A 29 -8.69 -6.61 -15.00
C ILE A 29 -9.09 -7.76 -15.91
N LYS A 30 -10.13 -7.54 -16.72
CA LYS A 30 -10.60 -8.47 -17.73
C LYS A 30 -10.72 -7.73 -19.06
N ASP A 31 -10.09 -8.25 -20.10
CA ASP A 31 -10.13 -7.67 -21.46
C ASP A 31 -9.74 -6.17 -21.48
N GLY A 32 -8.76 -5.80 -20.65
CA GLY A 32 -8.26 -4.41 -20.50
C GLY A 32 -9.14 -3.50 -19.64
N VAL A 33 -10.25 -4.00 -19.09
CA VAL A 33 -11.20 -3.24 -18.27
C VAL A 33 -11.11 -3.66 -16.81
N ILE A 34 -11.07 -2.67 -15.91
CA ILE A 34 -11.14 -2.91 -14.46
C ILE A 34 -12.56 -3.36 -14.10
N THR A 35 -12.71 -4.53 -13.49
CA THR A 35 -14.03 -5.05 -13.09
C THR A 35 -14.42 -4.68 -11.67
N ASP A 36 -13.44 -4.27 -10.84
CA ASP A 36 -13.65 -3.79 -9.48
C ASP A 36 -12.56 -2.76 -9.13
N ASP A 37 -12.97 -1.52 -8.82
CA ASP A 37 -12.08 -0.41 -8.51
C ASP A 37 -11.98 -0.10 -7.00
N LEU A 38 -12.52 -0.97 -6.13
CA LEU A 38 -12.56 -0.75 -4.68
C LEU A 38 -11.19 -0.43 -4.07
N ARG A 39 -10.14 -1.10 -4.54
CA ARG A 39 -8.76 -0.83 -4.09
C ARG A 39 -8.24 0.54 -4.48
N ILE A 40 -8.67 1.07 -5.64
CA ILE A 40 -8.31 2.44 -6.06
C ILE A 40 -9.03 3.44 -5.16
N ARG A 41 -10.34 3.22 -4.94
CA ARG A 41 -11.16 4.06 -4.07
C ARG A 41 -10.68 4.08 -2.63
N ALA A 42 -10.20 2.95 -2.12
CA ALA A 42 -9.69 2.82 -0.76
C ALA A 42 -8.49 3.74 -0.46
N ALA A 43 -7.70 4.10 -1.47
CA ALA A 43 -6.56 5.01 -1.31
C ALA A 43 -6.94 6.50 -1.42
N LEU A 44 -8.13 6.83 -1.95
CA LEU A 44 -8.53 8.23 -2.18
C LEU A 44 -8.44 9.12 -0.94
N PRO A 45 -8.82 8.69 0.28
CA PRO A 45 -8.68 9.53 1.46
C PRO A 45 -7.22 9.97 1.74
N THR A 46 -6.24 9.12 1.44
CA THR A 46 -4.81 9.46 1.56
C THR A 46 -4.41 10.45 0.47
N LEU A 47 -4.81 10.18 -0.78
CA LEU A 47 -4.47 11.03 -1.92
C LEU A 47 -5.09 12.43 -1.79
N GLU A 48 -6.36 12.52 -1.43
CA GLU A 48 -7.08 13.78 -1.19
C GLU A 48 -6.46 14.58 -0.04
N TRP A 49 -6.04 13.92 1.04
CA TRP A 49 -5.38 14.61 2.15
C TRP A 49 -4.08 15.29 1.71
N LEU A 50 -3.27 14.61 0.89
CA LEU A 50 -2.01 15.12 0.36
C LEU A 50 -2.23 16.24 -0.66
N THR A 51 -3.08 16.00 -1.67
CA THR A 51 -3.31 16.96 -2.76
C THR A 51 -4.01 18.22 -2.28
N SER A 52 -4.97 18.11 -1.36
CA SER A 52 -5.64 19.28 -0.75
C SER A 52 -4.70 20.19 0.05
N ARG A 53 -3.50 19.70 0.42
CA ARG A 53 -2.44 20.48 1.09
C ARG A 53 -1.35 20.98 0.15
N GLY A 54 -1.53 20.79 -1.16
CA GLY A 54 -0.60 21.26 -2.17
C GLY A 54 0.60 20.34 -2.41
N ALA A 55 0.56 19.09 -1.96
CA ALA A 55 1.57 18.10 -2.31
C ALA A 55 1.43 17.66 -3.77
N LYS A 56 2.56 17.40 -4.43
CA LYS A 56 2.62 16.74 -5.75
C LYS A 56 2.72 15.23 -5.50
N VAL A 57 1.74 14.46 -5.95
CA VAL A 57 1.61 13.06 -5.56
C VAL A 57 1.92 12.14 -6.73
N THR A 58 2.85 11.22 -6.51
CA THR A 58 3.19 10.14 -7.44
C THR A 58 2.90 8.80 -6.75
N CYS A 59 1.91 8.07 -7.27
CA CYS A 59 1.59 6.73 -6.79
C CYS A 59 2.52 5.68 -7.41
N CYS A 60 2.81 4.64 -6.65
CA CYS A 60 3.49 3.44 -7.14
C CYS A 60 2.76 2.17 -6.66
N THR A 61 2.68 1.17 -7.54
CA THR A 61 1.90 -0.05 -7.30
C THR A 61 2.52 -1.27 -7.97
N HIS A 62 1.99 -2.44 -7.63
CA HIS A 62 2.18 -3.65 -8.40
C HIS A 62 0.85 -4.13 -8.97
N LEU A 63 0.92 -4.87 -10.07
CA LEU A 63 -0.22 -5.59 -10.62
C LEU A 63 0.19 -7.03 -10.94
N GLY A 64 -0.56 -8.00 -10.44
CA GLY A 64 -0.30 -9.42 -10.64
C GLY A 64 1.12 -9.86 -10.29
N ARG A 65 1.67 -10.77 -11.09
CA ARG A 65 2.98 -11.41 -10.86
C ARG A 65 3.81 -11.48 -12.16
N PRO A 66 4.15 -10.33 -12.77
CA PRO A 66 5.13 -10.32 -13.84
C PRO A 66 6.46 -10.78 -13.26
N LYS A 67 7.15 -11.69 -13.93
CA LYS A 67 8.38 -12.33 -13.44
C LYS A 67 9.61 -11.42 -13.66
N GLY A 68 9.51 -10.15 -13.26
CA GLY A 68 10.60 -9.16 -13.40
C GLY A 68 10.85 -8.68 -14.83
N ALA A 69 9.83 -8.76 -15.71
CA ALA A 69 9.90 -8.27 -17.08
C ALA A 69 8.59 -7.59 -17.48
N PRO A 70 8.62 -6.56 -18.34
CA PRO A 70 7.41 -5.94 -18.88
C PRO A 70 6.52 -6.96 -19.58
N ASP A 71 5.24 -6.93 -19.23
CA ASP A 71 4.20 -7.77 -19.82
C ASP A 71 2.92 -6.94 -19.93
N PRO A 72 2.36 -6.72 -21.13
CA PRO A 72 1.15 -5.94 -21.33
C PRO A 72 -0.04 -6.38 -20.47
N GLN A 73 -0.13 -7.66 -20.13
CA GLN A 73 -1.19 -8.19 -19.25
C GLN A 73 -1.15 -7.59 -17.84
N TYR A 74 0.04 -7.19 -17.38
CA TYR A 74 0.26 -6.63 -16.06
C TYR A 74 0.60 -5.13 -16.09
N SER A 75 0.38 -4.44 -17.20
CA SER A 75 0.53 -2.98 -17.24
C SER A 75 -0.53 -2.31 -16.38
N VAL A 76 -0.15 -1.22 -15.71
CA VAL A 76 -1.08 -0.39 -14.93
C VAL A 76 -1.76 0.69 -15.77
N ALA A 77 -1.67 0.65 -17.10
CA ALA A 77 -2.31 1.66 -17.97
C ALA A 77 -3.83 1.81 -17.71
N PRO A 78 -4.64 0.72 -17.56
CA PRO A 78 -6.05 0.86 -17.22
C PRO A 78 -6.27 1.49 -15.82
N VAL A 79 -5.40 1.15 -14.86
CA VAL A 79 -5.40 1.70 -13.49
C VAL A 79 -5.08 3.19 -13.52
N ARG A 80 -4.11 3.61 -14.34
CA ARG A 80 -3.71 5.00 -14.52
C ARG A 80 -4.88 5.82 -15.07
N ALA A 81 -5.58 5.31 -16.09
CA ALA A 81 -6.76 5.97 -16.63
C ALA A 81 -7.85 6.15 -15.57
N ARG A 82 -8.15 5.09 -14.82
CA ARG A 82 -9.16 5.15 -13.75
C ARG A 82 -8.76 6.06 -12.59
N LEU A 83 -7.48 6.08 -12.22
CA LEU A 83 -6.96 6.98 -11.20
C LEU A 83 -7.10 8.45 -11.63
N ALA A 84 -6.81 8.78 -12.88
CA ALA A 84 -6.93 10.14 -13.40
C ALA A 84 -8.36 10.69 -13.33
N GLU A 85 -9.38 9.81 -13.46
CA GLU A 85 -10.79 10.17 -13.27
C GLU A 85 -11.15 10.45 -11.80
N LEU A 86 -10.58 9.69 -10.87
CA LEU A 86 -10.93 9.73 -9.45
C LEU A 86 -10.08 10.72 -8.64
N ALA A 87 -8.82 10.91 -9.02
CA ALA A 87 -7.87 11.79 -8.37
C ALA A 87 -7.05 12.56 -9.43
N PRO A 88 -7.65 13.58 -10.08
CA PRO A 88 -6.97 14.37 -11.10
C PRO A 88 -5.68 15.00 -10.58
N GLY A 89 -4.61 14.94 -11.39
CA GLY A 89 -3.29 15.48 -11.03
C GLY A 89 -2.40 14.55 -10.20
N VAL A 90 -2.89 13.37 -9.80
CA VAL A 90 -2.05 12.32 -9.21
C VAL A 90 -1.42 11.48 -10.32
N GLU A 91 -0.09 11.33 -10.27
CA GLU A 91 0.66 10.49 -11.21
C GLU A 91 0.71 9.02 -10.76
N LEU A 92 0.96 8.09 -11.70
CA LEU A 92 1.12 6.68 -11.40
C LEU A 92 2.29 6.09 -12.20
N LEU A 93 3.31 5.60 -11.50
CA LEU A 93 4.41 4.86 -12.10
C LEU A 93 3.92 3.55 -12.75
N GLU A 94 4.70 3.01 -13.69
CA GLU A 94 4.41 1.67 -14.22
C GLU A 94 4.61 0.59 -13.13
N ASN A 95 4.08 -0.60 -13.35
CA ASN A 95 4.13 -1.75 -12.45
C ASN A 95 5.55 -2.00 -11.91
N LEU A 96 5.74 -1.80 -10.62
CA LEU A 96 7.06 -1.94 -9.99
C LEU A 96 7.66 -3.34 -10.17
N ARG A 97 6.82 -4.37 -10.30
CA ARG A 97 7.29 -5.75 -10.52
C ARG A 97 7.81 -6.02 -11.94
N PHE A 98 7.78 -5.05 -12.83
CA PHE A 98 8.55 -5.12 -14.08
C PHE A 98 10.05 -4.93 -13.85
N ASN A 99 10.45 -4.29 -12.75
CA ASN A 99 11.84 -4.26 -12.34
C ASN A 99 12.12 -5.43 -11.37
N PRO A 100 13.07 -6.33 -11.64
CA PRO A 100 13.41 -7.42 -10.73
C PRO A 100 13.90 -6.94 -9.36
N GLY A 101 14.46 -5.73 -9.30
CA GLY A 101 14.90 -5.06 -8.07
C GLY A 101 13.78 -4.84 -7.05
N GLU A 102 12.52 -4.73 -7.48
CA GLU A 102 11.37 -4.60 -6.58
C GLU A 102 11.26 -5.79 -5.62
N THR A 103 11.28 -7.01 -6.17
CA THR A 103 11.15 -8.23 -5.36
C THR A 103 12.45 -8.64 -4.67
N ALA A 104 13.58 -8.21 -5.22
CA ALA A 104 14.91 -8.46 -4.65
C ALA A 104 15.26 -7.49 -3.51
N ASN A 105 14.45 -6.43 -3.29
CA ASN A 105 14.76 -5.34 -2.38
C ASN A 105 16.13 -4.72 -2.70
N ASP A 106 16.33 -4.42 -3.98
CA ASP A 106 17.59 -3.91 -4.51
C ASP A 106 17.78 -2.42 -4.17
N ASP A 107 18.93 -2.08 -3.59
CA ASP A 107 19.22 -0.72 -3.13
C ASP A 107 19.33 0.29 -4.29
N ALA A 108 19.80 -0.13 -5.47
CA ALA A 108 19.86 0.75 -6.63
C ALA A 108 18.45 1.09 -7.13
N PHE A 109 17.54 0.13 -7.14
CA PHE A 109 16.14 0.37 -7.46
C PHE A 109 15.43 1.23 -6.39
N VAL A 110 15.77 1.07 -5.10
CA VAL A 110 15.27 1.98 -4.05
C VAL A 110 15.72 3.41 -4.34
N ALA A 111 17.00 3.62 -4.67
CA ALA A 111 17.54 4.94 -4.99
C ALA A 111 16.86 5.58 -6.21
N GLU A 112 16.57 4.79 -7.26
CA GLU A 112 15.77 5.23 -8.41
C GLU A 112 14.35 5.63 -8.00
N LEU A 113 13.69 4.81 -7.18
CA LEU A 113 12.30 5.02 -6.79
C LEU A 113 12.10 6.30 -5.96
N ILE A 114 13.03 6.60 -5.07
CA ILE A 114 12.94 7.80 -4.20
C ILE A 114 13.48 9.06 -4.87
N ALA A 115 14.17 8.94 -6.01
CA ALA A 115 14.74 10.09 -6.70
C ALA A 115 13.66 11.12 -7.03
N GLY A 116 13.90 12.38 -6.65
CA GLY A 116 12.96 13.48 -6.89
C GLY A 116 11.76 13.56 -5.94
N HIS A 117 11.68 12.70 -4.92
CA HIS A 117 10.65 12.73 -3.89
C HIS A 117 11.21 13.24 -2.56
N ASP A 118 10.45 14.09 -1.88
CA ASP A 118 10.79 14.65 -0.58
C ASP A 118 10.29 13.77 0.58
N LEU A 119 9.15 13.09 0.37
CA LEU A 119 8.43 12.34 1.40
C LEU A 119 7.92 11.01 0.83
N TYR A 120 7.67 10.05 1.72
CA TYR A 120 7.09 8.76 1.37
C TYR A 120 5.86 8.45 2.24
N VAL A 121 4.83 7.86 1.61
CA VAL A 121 3.64 7.38 2.30
C VAL A 121 3.39 5.92 1.90
N ASN A 122 3.30 5.02 2.88
CA ASN A 122 2.86 3.66 2.64
C ASN A 122 1.37 3.52 2.97
N ASP A 123 0.55 3.27 1.95
CA ASP A 123 -0.87 3.01 2.07
C ASP A 123 -1.25 1.60 1.56
N ALA A 124 -0.26 0.72 1.39
CA ALA A 124 -0.42 -0.62 0.83
C ALA A 124 -0.33 -1.70 1.91
N PHE A 125 -1.32 -1.76 2.81
CA PHE A 125 -1.37 -2.75 3.90
C PHE A 125 -1.23 -4.19 3.39
N GLY A 126 -1.98 -4.55 2.34
CA GLY A 126 -1.96 -5.89 1.73
C GLY A 126 -0.60 -6.31 1.17
N ALA A 127 0.29 -5.36 0.85
CA ALA A 127 1.65 -5.62 0.39
C ALA A 127 2.70 -5.52 1.51
N SER A 128 2.36 -4.95 2.66
CA SER A 128 3.31 -4.63 3.73
C SER A 128 3.88 -5.85 4.46
N HIS A 129 3.32 -7.04 4.24
CA HIS A 129 3.90 -8.31 4.70
C HIS A 129 5.15 -8.75 3.91
N ARG A 130 5.56 -7.99 2.88
CA ARG A 130 6.71 -8.30 2.02
C ARG A 130 7.79 -7.25 2.17
N ALA A 131 9.03 -7.71 2.32
CA ALA A 131 10.22 -6.85 2.31
C ALA A 131 10.64 -6.51 0.87
N HIS A 132 9.77 -5.85 0.10
CA HIS A 132 10.09 -5.37 -1.24
C HIS A 132 10.75 -3.98 -1.20
N ALA A 133 11.49 -3.62 -2.26
CA ALA A 133 12.14 -2.32 -2.40
C ALA A 133 11.17 -1.16 -2.11
N SER A 134 10.00 -1.16 -2.76
CA SER A 134 9.00 -0.10 -2.60
C SER A 134 8.27 -0.06 -1.25
N ILE A 135 8.45 -1.05 -0.38
CA ILE A 135 7.81 -1.13 0.94
C ILE A 135 8.79 -0.72 2.04
N VAL A 136 9.98 -1.34 2.06
CA VAL A 136 10.95 -1.19 3.15
C VAL A 136 12.14 -0.29 2.81
N GLY A 137 12.35 0.02 1.53
CA GLY A 137 13.42 0.89 1.06
C GLY A 137 13.19 2.36 1.41
N PRO A 138 12.15 3.01 0.85
CA PRO A 138 11.91 4.44 1.05
C PRO A 138 11.92 4.92 2.51
N PRO A 139 11.36 4.19 3.50
CA PRO A 139 11.41 4.59 4.91
C PRO A 139 12.81 4.74 5.52
N LYS A 140 13.84 4.16 4.91
CA LYS A 140 15.24 4.32 5.35
C LYS A 140 15.87 5.63 4.89
N HIS A 141 15.25 6.32 3.93
CA HIS A 141 15.86 7.45 3.23
C HIS A 141 14.99 8.72 3.27
N LEU A 142 13.67 8.59 3.35
CA LEU A 142 12.73 9.70 3.33
C LEU A 142 11.90 9.75 4.63
N PRO A 143 11.51 10.95 5.11
CA PRO A 143 10.46 11.07 6.11
C PRO A 143 9.20 10.34 5.62
N SER A 144 8.68 9.46 6.48
CA SER A 144 7.73 8.44 6.06
C SER A 144 6.56 8.31 7.02
N ALA A 145 5.37 8.09 6.47
CA ALA A 145 4.16 7.86 7.24
C ALA A 145 3.28 6.76 6.64
N ALA A 146 2.40 6.23 7.48
CA ALA A 146 1.26 5.43 7.07
C ALA A 146 0.21 6.33 6.39
N GLY A 147 -0.32 5.87 5.26
CA GLY A 147 -1.56 6.41 4.71
C GLY A 147 -2.77 6.00 5.54
N ARG A 148 -3.95 6.51 5.18
CA ARG A 148 -5.19 6.30 5.95
C ARG A 148 -5.65 4.85 5.96
N LEU A 149 -5.52 4.13 4.84
CA LEU A 149 -5.87 2.73 4.78
C LEU A 149 -4.94 1.92 5.67
N LEU A 150 -3.62 2.11 5.54
CA LEU A 150 -2.65 1.37 6.34
C LEU A 150 -2.78 1.67 7.83
N ALA A 151 -2.93 2.95 8.22
CA ALA A 151 -3.12 3.34 9.61
C ALA A 151 -4.36 2.69 10.23
N LYS A 152 -5.49 2.70 9.51
CA LYS A 152 -6.74 2.07 9.95
C LYS A 152 -6.62 0.56 10.12
N GLU A 153 -5.97 -0.13 9.19
CA GLU A 153 -5.74 -1.58 9.28
C GLU A 153 -4.86 -1.93 10.48
N VAL A 154 -3.80 -1.15 10.72
CA VAL A 154 -2.92 -1.31 11.88
C VAL A 154 -3.68 -1.06 13.19
N GLU A 155 -4.46 0.01 13.28
CA GLU A 155 -5.30 0.33 14.45
C GLU A 155 -6.27 -0.82 14.77
N VAL A 156 -7.04 -1.27 13.78
CA VAL A 156 -8.06 -2.31 13.97
C VAL A 156 -7.41 -3.63 14.39
N LEU A 157 -6.34 -4.06 13.70
CA LEU A 157 -5.70 -5.34 13.99
C LEU A 157 -4.95 -5.33 15.32
N LEU A 158 -4.31 -4.22 15.69
CA LEU A 158 -3.67 -4.08 17.00
C LEU A 158 -4.69 -4.02 18.13
N GLY A 159 -5.84 -3.37 17.90
CA GLY A 159 -6.96 -3.38 18.84
C GLY A 159 -7.45 -4.81 19.12
N VAL A 160 -7.72 -5.58 18.05
CA VAL A 160 -8.12 -7.00 18.18
C VAL A 160 -7.04 -7.84 18.87
N ARG A 161 -5.75 -7.58 18.60
CA ARG A 161 -4.65 -8.36 19.14
C ARG A 161 -4.33 -8.05 20.62
N SER A 162 -4.43 -6.78 21.02
CA SER A 162 -3.87 -6.32 22.29
C SER A 162 -4.90 -6.16 23.39
N ASP A 163 -6.11 -5.69 23.04
CA ASP A 163 -7.21 -5.46 24.00
C ASP A 163 -8.57 -5.62 23.30
N PRO A 164 -8.94 -6.85 22.90
CA PRO A 164 -10.20 -7.07 22.19
C PRO A 164 -11.40 -6.83 23.09
N ALA A 165 -12.42 -6.15 22.57
CA ALA A 165 -13.70 -6.03 23.25
C ALA A 165 -14.32 -7.42 23.51
N ARG A 166 -14.83 -7.61 24.74
CA ARG A 166 -15.38 -8.90 25.20
C ARG A 166 -16.91 -8.89 25.25
N PRO A 167 -17.58 -10.02 24.92
CA PRO A 167 -17.00 -11.30 24.50
C PRO A 167 -16.36 -11.26 23.10
N PHE A 168 -15.14 -11.78 22.96
CA PHE A 168 -14.43 -11.85 21.69
C PHE A 168 -14.73 -13.18 21.00
N VAL A 169 -15.31 -13.13 19.80
CA VAL A 169 -15.66 -14.31 19.01
C VAL A 169 -14.95 -14.24 17.67
N ALA A 170 -14.12 -15.24 17.37
CA ALA A 170 -13.46 -15.39 16.09
C ALA A 170 -14.15 -16.44 15.22
N ILE A 171 -14.42 -16.10 13.96
CA ILE A 171 -15.02 -17.01 12.97
C ILE A 171 -13.97 -17.33 11.89
N THR A 172 -13.53 -18.58 11.81
CA THR A 172 -12.50 -19.02 10.86
C THR A 172 -13.05 -19.98 9.80
N GLY A 173 -13.26 -19.51 8.57
CA GLY A 173 -13.74 -20.29 7.41
C GLY A 173 -12.64 -20.63 6.39
N GLY A 174 -12.90 -21.51 5.41
CA GLY A 174 -11.92 -21.93 4.37
C GLY A 174 -11.76 -23.45 4.24
N SER A 175 -11.25 -23.93 3.10
CA SER A 175 -11.31 -25.34 2.65
C SER A 175 -10.34 -26.32 3.34
N LYS A 176 -9.23 -25.82 3.91
CA LYS A 176 -8.23 -26.64 4.58
C LYS A 176 -7.95 -26.10 5.99
N VAL A 177 -7.90 -27.00 6.97
CA VAL A 177 -7.58 -26.65 8.36
C VAL A 177 -6.10 -26.30 8.51
N SER A 178 -5.22 -27.02 7.81
CA SER A 178 -3.75 -26.81 7.83
C SER A 178 -3.36 -25.35 7.60
N ASP A 179 -4.06 -24.67 6.69
CA ASP A 179 -3.73 -23.33 6.26
C ASP A 179 -4.10 -22.27 7.31
N LYS A 180 -4.87 -22.65 8.33
CA LYS A 180 -5.38 -21.75 9.37
C LYS A 180 -4.84 -22.04 10.76
N LEU A 181 -4.04 -23.09 10.94
CA LEU A 181 -3.52 -23.48 12.25
C LEU A 181 -2.83 -22.30 12.93
N GLY A 182 -1.93 -21.61 12.22
CA GLY A 182 -1.25 -20.44 12.78
C GLY A 182 -2.18 -19.27 13.16
N VAL A 183 -3.29 -19.10 12.44
CA VAL A 183 -4.30 -18.06 12.77
C VAL A 183 -5.07 -18.47 14.03
N ILE A 184 -5.47 -19.73 14.13
CA ILE A 184 -6.18 -20.26 15.30
C ILE A 184 -5.28 -20.16 16.54
N GLU A 185 -4.02 -20.58 16.44
CA GLU A 185 -3.04 -20.49 17.53
C GLU A 185 -2.84 -19.04 17.99
N ALA A 186 -2.71 -18.10 17.05
CA ALA A 186 -2.60 -16.68 17.38
C ALA A 186 -3.85 -16.17 18.11
N LEU A 187 -5.05 -16.51 17.65
CA LEU A 187 -6.31 -16.07 18.24
C LEU A 187 -6.60 -16.72 19.59
N LEU A 188 -6.19 -17.97 19.80
CA LEU A 188 -6.27 -18.65 21.10
C LEU A 188 -5.41 -17.97 22.17
N SER A 189 -4.29 -17.35 21.78
CA SER A 189 -3.44 -16.59 22.72
C SER A 189 -4.05 -15.26 23.17
N ILE A 190 -5.09 -14.80 22.48
CA ILE A 190 -5.79 -13.53 22.69
C ILE A 190 -7.14 -13.74 23.41
N ALA A 191 -7.79 -14.89 23.17
CA ALA A 191 -9.10 -15.27 23.69
C ALA A 191 -9.12 -15.42 25.22
#